data_AF-A0A7V8G390-F1
#
_entry.id   AF-A0A7V8G390-F1
#
_cell.length_a   1.000
_cell.length_b   1.000
_cell.length_c   1.000
_cell.angle_alpha   90.00
_cell.angle_beta   90.00
_cell.angle_gamma   90.00
#
_symmetry.space_group_name_H-M   'P 1'
#
loop_
_entity.id
_entity.type
_entity.pdbx_description
1 polymer ?
#
loop_
_entity_poly.entity_id
_entity_poly.type
_entity_poly.pdbx_seq_one_letter_code
_entity_poly.pdbx_strand_id
1 'polypeptide(L)'
;MKMQLELARSMSYYATLKLNAPAAERRQALARAKYQLGVSMRFVGQNSVQLHGGIGVTDEYIGSHYFRKLTQLEMSFGDSFHHLGEVSARMQDTAGVFA
;
A
#
# COMPACT_ATOMS: atom_id res chain seq x y z
N MET A 1 7.23 -10.18 -7.68
CA MET A 1 5.82 -9.88 -8.01
C MET A 1 4.83 -10.52 -7.01
N LYS A 2 4.68 -11.85 -6.96
CA LYS A 2 3.69 -12.54 -6.10
C LYS A 2 3.75 -12.16 -4.62
N MET A 3 4.93 -12.07 -4.03
CA MET A 3 5.09 -11.70 -2.61
C MET A 3 4.49 -10.33 -2.28
N GLN A 4 4.71 -9.32 -3.13
CA GLN A 4 4.17 -7.98 -2.94
C GLN A 4 2.65 -7.94 -3.09
N LEU A 5 2.09 -8.75 -4.00
CA LEU A 5 0.65 -8.91 -4.12
C LEU A 5 0.04 -9.53 -2.84
N GLU A 6 0.65 -10.58 -2.29
CA GLU A 6 0.18 -11.20 -1.05
C GLU A 6 0.28 -10.28 0.17
N LEU A 7 1.35 -9.47 0.22
CA LEU A 7 1.54 -8.48 1.28
C LEU A 7 0.47 -7.38 1.20
N ALA A 8 0.21 -6.84 0.01
CA ALA A 8 -0.88 -5.90 -0.22
C ALA A 8 -2.24 -6.48 0.20
N ARG A 9 -2.53 -7.73 -0.20
CA ARG A 9 -3.77 -8.41 0.17
C ARG A 9 -3.91 -8.57 1.68
N SER A 10 -2.87 -9.07 2.34
CA SER A 10 -2.84 -9.24 3.79
C SER A 10 -3.07 -7.92 4.53
N MET A 11 -2.44 -6.83 4.07
CA MET A 11 -2.63 -5.51 4.68
C MET A 11 -4.02 -4.93 4.45
N SER A 12 -4.67 -5.24 3.32
CA SER A 12 -6.08 -4.86 3.10
C SER A 12 -7.02 -5.57 4.08
N TYR A 13 -6.76 -6.84 4.39
CA TYR A 13 -7.50 -7.59 5.40
C TYR A 13 -7.23 -7.05 6.81
N TYR A 14 -5.97 -6.77 7.14
CA TYR A 14 -5.59 -6.14 8.40
C TYR A 14 -6.30 -4.79 8.62
N ALA A 15 -6.33 -3.93 7.60
CA ALA A 15 -7.07 -2.67 7.65
C ALA A 15 -8.56 -2.88 7.93
N THR A 16 -9.18 -3.85 7.23
CA THR A 16 -10.60 -4.19 7.39
C THR A 16 -10.91 -4.66 8.81
N LEU A 17 -10.08 -5.54 9.36
CA LEU A 17 -10.24 -6.05 10.74
C LEU A 17 -10.14 -4.96 11.80
N LYS A 18 -9.48 -3.83 11.51
CA LYS A 18 -9.28 -2.71 12.45
C LYS A 18 -10.29 -1.57 12.30
N LEU A 19 -11.28 -1.67 11.40
CA LEU A 19 -12.27 -0.60 11.18
C LEU A 19 -13.12 -0.27 12.42
N ASN A 20 -13.39 -1.25 13.27
CA ASN A 20 -14.18 -1.06 14.50
C ASN A 20 -13.33 -0.87 15.75
N ALA A 21 -12.01 -0.84 15.62
CA ALA A 21 -11.10 -0.59 16.75
C ALA A 21 -11.24 0.86 17.25
N PRO A 22 -10.80 1.15 18.50
CA PRO A 22 -10.70 2.51 19.01
C PRO A 22 -9.94 3.44 18.04
N ALA A 23 -10.32 4.72 18.01
CA ALA A 23 -9.87 5.65 16.98
C ALA A 23 -8.34 5.74 16.84
N ALA A 24 -7.60 5.71 17.95
CA ALA A 24 -6.13 5.75 17.95
C ALA A 24 -5.52 4.50 17.30
N GLU A 25 -5.98 3.32 17.71
CA GLU A 25 -5.51 2.03 17.18
C GLU A 25 -5.86 1.89 15.70
N ARG A 26 -7.12 2.21 15.33
CA ARG A 26 -7.57 2.21 13.94
C ARG A 26 -6.71 3.12 13.08
N ARG A 27 -6.43 4.34 13.54
CA ARG A 27 -5.62 5.28 12.75
C ARG A 27 -4.21 4.75 12.50
N GLN A 28 -3.57 4.16 13.51
CA GLN A 28 -2.25 3.55 13.35
C GLN A 28 -2.28 2.35 12.39
N ALA A 29 -3.29 1.48 12.52
CA ALA A 29 -3.46 0.32 11.65
C ALA A 29 -3.67 0.70 10.18
N LEU A 30 -4.53 1.69 9.93
CA LEU A 30 -4.82 2.17 8.58
C LEU A 30 -3.61 2.86 7.94
N ALA A 31 -2.82 3.61 8.71
CA ALA A 31 -1.58 4.20 8.22
C ALA A 31 -0.55 3.14 7.82
N ARG A 32 -0.33 2.13 8.66
CA ARG A 32 0.55 0.99 8.34
C ARG A 32 0.10 0.25 7.08
N ALA A 33 -1.20 -0.01 6.97
CA ALA A 33 -1.78 -0.66 5.80
C ALA A 33 -1.61 0.17 4.52
N LYS A 34 -1.93 1.46 4.57
CA LYS A 34 -1.84 2.32 3.38
C LYS A 34 -0.40 2.51 2.92
N TYR A 35 0.56 2.65 3.84
CA TYR A 35 1.99 2.66 3.52
C TYR A 35 2.40 1.40 2.75
N GLN A 36 2.11 0.21 3.32
CA GLN A 36 2.52 -1.04 2.69
C GLN A 36 1.80 -1.30 1.36
N LEU A 37 0.52 -0.93 1.25
CA LEU A 37 -0.22 -0.97 -0.01
C LEU A 37 0.45 -0.09 -1.07
N GLY A 38 0.85 1.14 -0.73
CA GLY A 38 1.55 2.05 -1.64
C GLY A 38 2.87 1.46 -2.16
N VAL A 39 3.69 0.92 -1.26
CA VAL A 39 4.95 0.22 -1.62
C VAL A 39 4.67 -0.94 -2.60
N SER A 40 3.70 -1.79 -2.29
CA SER A 40 3.38 -2.96 -3.11
C SER A 40 2.77 -2.58 -4.47
N MET A 41 1.89 -1.57 -4.52
CA MET A 41 1.27 -1.06 -5.76
C MET A 41 2.34 -0.53 -6.72
N ARG A 42 3.27 0.29 -6.23
CA ARG A 42 4.39 0.84 -7.03
C ARG A 42 5.27 -0.28 -7.55
N PHE A 43 5.69 -1.21 -6.68
CA PHE A 43 6.55 -2.32 -7.07
C PHE A 43 5.90 -3.16 -8.18
N VAL A 44 4.64 -3.59 -7.99
CA VAL A 44 3.94 -4.46 -8.95
C VAL A 44 3.70 -3.73 -10.26
N GLY A 45 3.23 -2.46 -10.21
CA GLY A 45 2.97 -1.67 -11.40
C GLY A 45 4.22 -1.45 -12.25
N GLN A 46 5.34 -1.03 -11.64
CA GLN A 46 6.59 -0.76 -12.35
C GLN A 46 7.21 -2.03 -12.94
N ASN A 47 7.21 -3.14 -12.20
CA ASN A 47 7.70 -4.42 -12.71
C ASN A 47 6.81 -4.94 -13.85
N SER A 48 5.49 -4.75 -13.78
CA SER A 48 4.58 -5.09 -14.87
C SER A 48 4.92 -4.34 -16.15
N VAL A 49 5.16 -3.02 -16.08
CA VAL A 49 5.58 -2.22 -17.23
C VAL A 49 6.93 -2.73 -17.77
N GLN A 50 7.92 -2.93 -16.89
CA GLN A 50 9.25 -3.37 -17.29
C GLN A 50 9.27 -4.72 -18.01
N LEU A 51 8.44 -5.68 -17.59
CA LEU A 51 8.33 -7.00 -18.22
C LEU A 51 7.72 -6.95 -19.62
N HIS A 52 6.84 -5.99 -19.88
CA HIS A 52 6.20 -5.83 -21.19
C HIS A 52 6.99 -4.88 -22.11
N GLY A 53 7.91 -4.09 -21.56
CA GLY A 53 8.68 -3.10 -22.32
C GLY A 53 7.80 -1.94 -22.77
N GLY A 54 8.07 -1.39 -23.96
CA GLY A 54 7.40 -0.19 -24.46
C GLY A 54 5.88 -0.30 -24.54
N ILE A 55 5.32 -1.49 -24.84
CA ILE A 55 3.87 -1.70 -24.89
C ILE A 55 3.21 -1.50 -23.52
N GLY A 56 3.96 -1.68 -22.42
CA GLY A 56 3.47 -1.55 -21.05
C GLY A 56 2.97 -0.16 -20.67
N VAL A 57 3.28 0.87 -21.47
CA VAL A 57 2.84 2.26 -21.27
C VAL A 57 1.86 2.77 -22.34
N THR A 58 1.50 1.92 -23.30
CA THR A 58 0.60 2.26 -24.42
C THR A 58 -0.87 2.11 -24.05
N ASP A 59 -1.79 2.81 -24.72
CA ASP A 59 -3.21 2.75 -24.39
C ASP A 59 -3.92 1.48 -24.88
N GLU A 60 -3.33 0.79 -25.85
CA GLU A 60 -3.80 -0.47 -26.41
C GLU A 60 -3.65 -1.64 -25.43
N TYR A 61 -2.69 -1.55 -24.49
CA TYR A 61 -2.43 -2.60 -23.52
C TYR A 61 -3.11 -2.34 -22.18
N ILE A 62 -4.01 -3.23 -21.78
CA ILE A 62 -4.79 -3.09 -20.52
C ILE A 62 -3.91 -2.91 -19.26
N GLY A 63 -2.69 -3.46 -19.26
CA GLY A 63 -1.77 -3.31 -18.13
C GLY A 63 -1.33 -1.87 -17.86
N SER A 64 -1.28 -1.00 -18.88
CA SER A 64 -0.93 0.42 -18.70
C SER A 64 -2.03 1.16 -17.91
N HIS A 65 -3.29 0.81 -18.16
CA HIS A 65 -4.44 1.34 -17.42
C HIS A 65 -4.40 0.93 -15.95
N TYR A 66 -4.05 -0.33 -15.67
CA TYR A 66 -3.83 -0.78 -14.29
C TYR A 66 -2.64 -0.07 -13.63
N PHE A 67 -1.53 0.15 -14.34
CA PHE A 67 -0.40 0.92 -13.82
C PHE A 67 -0.83 2.35 -13.44
N ARG A 68 -1.58 3.05 -14.30
CA ARG A 68 -2.15 4.37 -13.99
C ARG A 68 -3.07 4.33 -12.79
N LYS A 69 -3.93 3.30 -12.69
CA LYS A 69 -4.84 3.15 -11.56
C LYS A 69 -4.11 2.92 -10.23
N LEU A 70 -3.11 2.04 -10.23
CA LEU A 70 -2.28 1.78 -9.05
C LEU A 70 -1.50 3.03 -8.62
N THR A 71 -1.00 3.81 -9.58
CA THR A 71 -0.32 5.08 -9.32
C THR A 71 -1.29 6.10 -8.69
N GLN A 72 -2.49 6.24 -9.24
CA GLN A 72 -3.54 7.10 -8.69
C GLN A 72 -3.92 6.69 -7.25
N LEU A 73 -4.11 5.39 -7.01
CA LEU A 73 -4.46 4.86 -5.69
C LEU A 73 -3.34 5.06 -4.66
N GLU A 74 -2.07 4.98 -5.08
CA GLU A 74 -0.94 5.26 -4.21
C GLU A 74 -0.98 6.69 -3.69
N MET A 75 -1.24 7.66 -4.56
CA MET A 75 -1.30 9.09 -4.21
C MET A 75 -2.59 9.51 -3.50
N SER A 76 -3.68 8.76 -3.68
CA SER A 76 -4.98 9.09 -3.09
C SER A 76 -5.00 8.85 -1.58
N PHE A 77 -5.71 9.72 -0.84
CA PHE A 77 -5.89 9.65 0.61
C PHE A 77 -4.57 9.68 1.42
N GLY A 78 -3.59 10.42 0.92
CA GLY A 78 -2.22 10.43 1.44
C GLY A 78 -1.37 9.36 0.77
N ASP A 79 -0.18 9.78 0.33
CA ASP A 79 0.81 8.93 -0.32
C ASP A 79 1.60 8.08 0.69
N SER A 80 2.53 7.28 0.18
CA SER A 80 3.36 6.42 1.03
C SER A 80 4.17 7.23 2.07
N PHE A 81 4.65 8.43 1.74
CA PHE A 81 5.42 9.25 2.68
C PHE A 81 4.55 9.86 3.78
N HIS A 82 3.35 10.32 3.45
CA HIS A 82 2.37 10.78 4.45
C HIS A 82 2.09 9.68 5.47
N HIS A 83 1.79 8.47 5.01
CA HIS A 83 1.46 7.36 5.90
C HIS A 83 2.68 6.83 6.66
N LEU A 84 3.89 6.90 6.08
CA LEU A 84 5.12 6.62 6.81
C LEU A 84 5.34 7.62 7.95
N GLY A 85 5.05 8.91 7.72
CA GLY A 85 5.07 9.94 8.76
C GLY A 85 4.05 9.68 9.86
N GLU A 86 2.82 9.29 9.51
CA GLU A 86 1.78 8.93 10.48
C GLU A 86 2.16 7.71 11.32
N VAL A 87 2.83 6.72 10.72
CA VAL A 87 3.38 5.56 11.43
C VAL A 87 4.49 5.99 12.37
N SER A 88 5.47 6.75 11.88
CA SER A 88 6.63 7.24 12.65
C SER A 88 6.19 8.05 13.87
N ALA A 89 5.27 8.99 13.70
CA ALA A 89 4.74 9.83 14.79
C ALA A 89 3.99 9.05 15.88
N ARG A 90 3.62 7.79 15.61
CA ARG A 90 2.88 6.91 16.52
C ARG A 90 3.65 5.63 16.83
N MET A 91 4.96 5.59 16.56
CA MET A 91 5.81 4.49 17.03
C MET A 91 5.92 4.57 18.56
N GLN A 92 5.81 3.41 19.20
CA GLN A 92 6.05 3.26 20.62
C GLN A 92 7.39 2.52 20.79
N ASP A 93 8.10 2.79 21.88
CA ASP A 93 9.39 2.13 22.18
C ASP A 93 9.23 0.64 22.51
N THR A 94 8.00 0.17 22.68
CA THR A 94 7.67 -1.23 22.92
C THR A 94 6.92 -1.82 21.73
N ALA A 95 7.22 -3.08 21.40
CA ALA A 95 6.55 -3.79 20.33
C ALA A 95 5.12 -4.27 20.71
N GLY A 96 4.68 -4.03 21.95
CA GLY A 96 3.43 -4.57 22.48
C GLY A 96 3.39 -6.10 22.59
N VAL A 97 4.56 -6.76 22.51
CA VAL A 97 4.71 -8.23 22.56
C VAL A 97 4.81 -8.76 24.00
N PHE A 98 5.08 -7.86 24.96
CA PHE A 98 5.08 -8.17 26.39
C PHE A 98 4.06 -7.27 27.07
N ALA A 99 2.91 -7.87 27.40
CA ALA A 99 1.91 -7.37 28.33
C ALA A 99 1.66 -8.46 29.38
#